data_AF-A0A1X7SDK7-F1
#
_entry.id   AF-A0A1X7SDK7-F1
#
_cell.length_a   1.000
_cell.length_b   1.000
_cell.length_c   1.000
_cell.angle_alpha   90.00
_cell.angle_beta   90.00
_cell.angle_gamma   90.00
#
_symmetry.space_group_name_H-M   'P 1'
#
loop_
_entity.id
_entity.type
_entity.pdbx_description
1 polymer ?
#
loop_
_entity_poly.entity_id
_entity_poly.type
_entity_poly.pdbx_seq_one_letter_code
_entity_poly.pdbx_strand_id
1 'polypeptide(L)'
;MVKVTYCSHHSNHKPEVCHLRVPDKVKNAVAAKLAEGVTIERILDDIRDSVTGTIEREHLMNRQDVHNIEYKLNFQSIEKHQNDHSSIVAWVTEMQEMECQMRMIMITSIQQ
;
A
#
# COMPACT_ATOMS: atom_id res chain seq x y z
N MET A 1 -15.47 31.34 9.71
CA MET A 1 -14.49 31.36 8.60
C MET A 1 -13.09 31.42 9.22
N VAL A 2 -12.26 30.40 9.03
CA VAL A 2 -10.92 30.32 9.62
C VAL A 2 -9.90 30.71 8.57
N LYS A 3 -9.01 31.66 8.89
CA LYS A 3 -7.91 32.10 8.04
C LYS A 3 -6.63 31.42 8.54
N VAL A 4 -5.96 30.69 7.67
CA VAL A 4 -4.64 30.08 7.93
C VAL A 4 -3.62 30.62 6.94
N THR A 5 -2.40 30.79 7.43
CA THR A 5 -1.26 31.29 6.65
C THR A 5 -0.27 30.15 6.49
N TYR A 6 0.06 29.82 5.24
CA TYR A 6 1.07 28.81 4.95
C TYR A 6 2.47 29.36 5.30
N CYS A 7 3.22 28.61 6.10
CA CYS A 7 4.62 28.89 6.39
C CYS A 7 5.48 27.78 5.76
N SER A 8 6.16 28.09 4.67
CA SER A 8 7.02 27.13 3.95
C SER A 8 8.38 26.93 4.62
N HIS A 9 8.81 27.88 5.45
CA HIS A 9 10.17 27.92 5.97
C HIS A 9 10.21 27.41 7.41
N HIS A 10 10.76 26.22 7.58
CA HIS A 10 11.03 25.65 8.90
C HIS A 10 12.35 26.19 9.46
N SER A 11 12.29 27.31 10.19
CA SER A 11 13.46 28.10 10.59
C SER A 11 14.16 27.64 11.88
N ASN A 12 13.58 26.68 12.63
CA ASN A 12 14.07 26.35 13.98
C ASN A 12 15.11 25.21 14.01
N HIS A 13 15.25 24.44 12.92
CA HIS A 13 16.33 23.46 12.77
C HIS A 13 16.54 23.11 11.30
N LYS A 14 17.70 22.52 10.99
CA LYS A 14 17.96 21.95 9.66
C LYS A 14 17.00 20.77 9.43
N PRO A 15 16.60 20.49 8.17
CA PRO A 15 15.78 19.31 7.88
C PRO A 15 16.47 18.05 8.38
N GLU A 16 15.84 17.35 9.31
CA GLU A 16 16.36 16.10 9.83
C GLU A 16 15.83 14.94 8.99
N VAL A 17 16.70 13.97 8.70
CA VAL A 17 16.37 12.83 7.82
C VAL A 17 15.17 12.03 8.35
N CYS A 18 14.99 11.95 9.67
CA CYS A 18 13.86 11.28 10.33
C CYS A 18 12.49 11.92 10.04
N HIS A 19 12.46 13.21 9.71
CA HIS A 19 11.23 13.95 9.40
C HIS A 19 10.88 13.95 7.92
N LEU A 20 11.76 13.39 7.07
CA LEU A 20 11.48 13.25 5.65
C LEU A 20 10.44 12.15 5.42
N ARG A 21 9.73 12.26 4.30
CA ARG A 21 8.81 11.22 3.84
C ARG A 21 9.59 10.02 3.30
N VAL A 22 9.15 8.80 3.60
CA VAL A 22 9.68 7.60 2.97
C VAL A 22 9.43 7.66 1.45
N PRO A 23 10.47 7.49 0.60
CA PRO A 23 10.31 7.52 -0.85
C PRO A 23 9.30 6.49 -1.35
N ASP A 24 8.52 6.84 -2.39
CA ASP A 24 7.48 5.95 -2.92
C ASP A 24 8.06 4.63 -3.46
N LYS A 25 9.25 4.67 -4.07
CA LYS A 25 9.99 3.48 -4.50
C LYS A 25 10.23 2.48 -3.37
N VAL A 26 10.63 2.97 -2.19
CA VAL A 26 10.90 2.14 -1.01
C VAL A 26 9.59 1.54 -0.48
N LYS A 27 8.53 2.35 -0.40
CA LYS A 27 7.20 1.86 0.01
C LYS A 27 6.68 0.76 -0.91
N ASN A 28 6.87 0.90 -2.22
CA ASN A 28 6.46 -0.12 -3.19
C ASN A 28 7.28 -1.42 -3.06
N ALA A 29 8.58 -1.32 -2.77
CA ALA A 29 9.41 -2.50 -2.51
C ALA A 29 8.99 -3.23 -1.22
N VAL A 30 8.70 -2.49 -0.16
CA VAL A 30 8.15 -3.03 1.10
C VAL A 30 6.80 -3.70 0.85
N ALA A 31 5.94 -3.07 0.06
CA ALA A 31 4.65 -3.62 -0.31
C ALA A 31 4.74 -4.95 -1.06
N ALA A 32 5.67 -5.07 -2.02
CA ALA A 32 5.90 -6.32 -2.73
C ALA A 32 6.34 -7.44 -1.76
N LYS A 33 7.28 -7.16 -0.85
CA LYS A 33 7.71 -8.13 0.18
C LYS A 33 6.57 -8.56 1.11
N LEU A 34 5.70 -7.62 1.50
CA LEU A 34 4.50 -7.94 2.29
C LEU A 34 3.54 -8.85 1.52
N ALA A 35 3.33 -8.59 0.22
CA ALA A 35 2.49 -9.42 -0.63
C ALA A 35 3.06 -10.84 -0.83
N GLU A 36 4.38 -11.00 -0.77
CA GLU A 36 5.09 -12.29 -0.77
C GLU A 36 5.06 -13.01 0.59
N GLY A 37 4.49 -12.39 1.64
CA GLY A 37 4.39 -12.96 2.98
C GLY A 37 5.66 -12.82 3.83
N VAL A 38 6.60 -11.95 3.45
CA VAL A 38 7.79 -11.67 4.24
C VAL A 38 7.40 -10.94 5.53
N THR A 39 7.95 -11.37 6.68
CA THR A 39 7.63 -10.76 7.97
C THR A 39 8.13 -9.32 8.08
N ILE A 40 7.42 -8.50 8.86
CA ILE A 40 7.77 -7.10 9.10
C ILE A 40 9.18 -6.97 9.68
N GLU A 41 9.56 -7.86 10.60
CA GLU A 41 10.90 -7.91 11.19
C GLU A 41 11.96 -8.09 10.11
N ARG A 42 11.78 -9.07 9.23
CA ARG A 42 12.73 -9.38 8.16
C ARG A 42 12.88 -8.20 7.19
N ILE A 43 11.76 -7.53 6.87
CA ILE A 43 11.76 -6.33 6.02
C ILE A 43 12.56 -5.20 6.67
N LEU A 44 12.35 -4.94 7.95
CA LEU A 44 13.06 -3.89 8.68
C LEU A 44 14.56 -4.20 8.80
N ASP A 45 14.92 -5.47 9.03
CA ASP A 45 16.31 -5.89 9.09
C ASP A 45 17.00 -5.75 7.72
N ASP A 46 16.35 -6.18 6.63
CA ASP A 46 16.86 -5.96 5.26
C ASP A 46 17.13 -4.49 4.95
N ILE A 47 16.23 -3.61 5.37
CA ILE A 47 16.36 -2.16 5.14
C ILE A 47 17.50 -1.58 5.98
N ARG A 48 17.75 -2.10 7.18
CA ARG A 48 18.88 -1.64 8.01
C ARG A 48 20.21 -2.18 7.51
N ASP A 49 20.21 -3.41 6.99
CA ASP A 49 21.40 -4.05 6.43
C ASP A 49 21.79 -3.47 5.07
N SER A 50 20.87 -2.79 4.36
CA SER A 50 21.17 -2.16 3.06
C SER A 50 21.96 -0.85 3.15
N VAL A 51 22.32 -0.38 4.35
CA VAL A 51 23.10 0.85 4.53
C VAL A 51 24.47 0.70 3.89
N THR A 52 24.75 1.50 2.86
CA THR A 52 26.04 1.52 2.14
C THR A 52 26.75 2.87 2.31
N GLY A 53 26.74 3.39 3.54
CA GLY A 53 27.39 4.65 3.90
C GLY A 53 26.49 5.53 4.76
N THR A 54 25.98 6.62 4.17
CA THR A 54 25.15 7.59 4.89
C THR A 54 23.76 7.01 5.18
N ILE A 55 23.25 7.29 6.38
CA ILE A 55 21.89 6.91 6.76
C ILE A 55 20.87 7.81 6.05
N GLU A 56 20.11 7.21 5.13
CA GLU A 56 18.96 7.82 4.44
C GLU A 56 17.63 7.51 5.15
N ARG A 57 16.52 8.10 4.67
CA ARG A 57 15.21 8.02 5.34
C ARG A 57 14.67 6.60 5.45
N GLU A 58 14.88 5.77 4.44
CA GLU A 58 14.49 4.37 4.41
C GLU A 58 15.07 3.58 5.58
N HIS A 59 16.34 3.80 5.92
CA HIS A 59 17.04 3.09 6.99
C HIS A 59 16.48 3.43 8.39
N LEU A 60 15.75 4.55 8.50
CA LEU A 60 15.05 4.98 9.72
C LEU A 60 13.59 4.49 9.78
N MET A 61 13.16 3.61 8.87
CA MET A 61 11.83 3.03 8.93
C MET A 61 11.59 2.26 10.23
N ASN A 62 10.39 2.45 10.78
CA ASN A 62 9.93 1.75 11.97
C ASN A 62 8.76 0.82 11.64
N ARG A 63 8.31 0.04 12.63
CA ARG A 63 7.17 -0.88 12.46
C ARG A 63 5.90 -0.16 12.00
N GLN A 64 5.66 1.05 12.49
CA GLN A 64 4.48 1.83 12.11
C GLN A 64 4.51 2.21 10.63
N ASP A 65 5.68 2.57 10.08
CA ASP A 65 5.83 2.85 8.66
C ASP A 65 5.41 1.63 7.82
N VAL A 66 5.84 0.42 8.21
CA VAL A 66 5.50 -0.83 7.52
C VAL A 66 4.01 -1.16 7.67
N HIS A 67 3.44 -1.05 8.86
CA HIS A 67 1.99 -1.24 9.06
C HIS A 67 1.15 -0.25 8.27
N ASN A 68 1.58 1.01 8.15
CA ASN A 68 0.88 2.00 7.31
C ASN A 68 0.92 1.62 5.82
N ILE A 69 2.01 0.98 5.37
CA ILE A 69 2.14 0.47 4.00
C ILE A 69 1.23 -0.76 3.82
N GLU A 70 1.30 -1.72 4.73
CA GLU A 70 0.45 -2.92 4.76
C GLU A 70 -1.04 -2.55 4.74
N TYR A 71 -1.44 -1.62 5.61
CA TYR A 71 -2.80 -1.10 5.64
C TYR A 71 -3.21 -0.52 4.29
N LYS A 72 -2.35 0.28 3.64
CA LYS A 72 -2.65 0.82 2.31
C LYS A 72 -2.80 -0.26 1.23
N LEU A 73 -2.07 -1.38 1.31
CA LEU A 73 -2.23 -2.51 0.39
C LEU A 73 -3.56 -3.23 0.62
N ASN A 74 -3.92 -3.45 1.89
CA ASN A 74 -5.22 -4.02 2.25
C ASN A 74 -6.39 -3.08 1.92
N PHE A 75 -6.14 -1.77 1.85
CA PHE A 75 -7.13 -0.82 1.32
C PHE A 75 -7.26 -0.88 -0.20
N GLN A 76 -6.19 -1.19 -0.94
CA GLN A 76 -6.32 -1.40 -2.39
C GLN A 76 -7.15 -2.64 -2.77
N SER A 77 -7.22 -3.66 -1.90
CA SER A 77 -8.15 -4.78 -2.12
C SER A 77 -9.61 -4.40 -1.84
N ILE A 78 -9.83 -3.45 -0.93
CA ILE A 78 -11.16 -2.92 -0.56
C ILE A 78 -11.55 -1.72 -1.45
N GLU A 79 -10.64 -1.11 -2.20
CA GLU A 79 -10.93 0.06 -3.03
C GLU A 79 -10.45 -0.20 -4.46
N LYS A 80 -11.36 -0.70 -5.31
CA LYS A 80 -11.08 -0.97 -6.72
C LYS A 80 -10.90 0.29 -7.56
N HIS A 81 -11.46 1.40 -7.10
CA HIS A 81 -11.46 2.69 -7.77
C HIS A 81 -11.57 3.82 -6.75
N GLN A 82 -10.93 4.96 -7.01
CA GLN A 82 -10.94 6.16 -6.15
C GLN A 82 -12.34 6.73 -5.91
N ASN A 83 -13.31 6.39 -6.77
CA ASN A 83 -14.72 6.66 -6.56
C ASN A 83 -15.38 5.39 -6.02
N ASP A 84 -15.86 5.45 -4.79
CA ASP A 84 -16.53 4.36 -4.09
C ASP A 84 -17.68 3.74 -4.89
N HIS A 85 -18.49 4.58 -5.58
CA HIS A 85 -19.57 4.08 -6.43
C HIS A 85 -19.05 3.16 -7.55
N SER A 86 -17.92 3.52 -8.16
CA SER A 86 -17.29 2.71 -9.20
C SER A 86 -16.70 1.41 -8.64
N SER A 87 -16.18 1.42 -7.42
CA SER A 87 -15.73 0.21 -6.72
C SER A 87 -16.88 -0.76 -6.48
N ILE A 88 -18.02 -0.24 -6.01
CA ILE A 88 -19.25 -1.02 -5.77
C ILE A 88 -19.74 -1.66 -7.08
N VAL A 89 -19.82 -0.87 -8.16
CA VAL A 89 -20.23 -1.38 -9.48
C VAL A 89 -19.28 -2.50 -9.93
N ALA A 90 -17.96 -2.30 -9.82
CA ALA A 90 -16.97 -3.30 -10.22
C ALA A 90 -17.10 -4.62 -9.43
N TRP A 91 -17.39 -4.58 -8.12
CA TRP A 91 -17.64 -5.79 -7.34
C TRP A 91 -18.92 -6.52 -7.76
N VAL A 92 -20.02 -5.79 -7.96
CA VAL A 92 -21.30 -6.39 -8.36
C VAL A 92 -21.16 -7.08 -9.71
N THR A 93 -20.48 -6.44 -10.67
CA THR A 93 -20.25 -7.02 -12.00
C THR A 93 -19.41 -8.29 -11.92
N GLU A 94 -18.31 -8.30 -11.18
CA GLU A 94 -17.48 -9.51 -11.03
C GLU A 94 -18.24 -10.66 -10.35
N MET A 95 -19.07 -10.38 -9.34
CA MET A 95 -19.91 -11.40 -8.72
C MET A 95 -20.89 -12.01 -9.73
N GLN A 96 -21.53 -11.19 -10.55
CA GLN A 96 -22.45 -11.66 -11.59
C GLN A 96 -21.73 -12.49 -12.66
N GLU A 97 -20.52 -12.09 -13.07
CA GLU A 97 -19.72 -12.82 -14.04
C GLU A 97 -19.30 -14.20 -13.51
N MET A 98 -18.85 -14.28 -12.25
CA MET A 98 -18.52 -15.56 -11.61
C MET A 98 -19.74 -16.49 -11.51
N GLU A 99 -20.91 -15.95 -11.14
CA GLU A 99 -22.16 -16.73 -11.10
C GLU A 99 -22.57 -17.24 -12.49
N CYS A 100 -22.47 -16.39 -13.51
CA CYS A 100 -22.75 -16.76 -14.90
C CYS A 100 -21.80 -17.86 -15.39
N GLN A 101 -20.50 -17.74 -15.13
CA GLN A 101 -19.51 -18.75 -15.48
C GLN A 101 -19.80 -20.09 -14.79
N MET A 102 -20.10 -20.06 -13.49
CA MET A 102 -20.44 -21.27 -12.73
C MET A 102 -21.69 -21.96 -13.30
N ARG A 103 -22.74 -21.20 -13.64
CA ARG A 103 -23.94 -21.75 -14.28
C ARG A 103 -23.64 -22.34 -15.67
N MET A 104 -22.81 -21.67 -16.46
CA MET A 104 -22.44 -22.12 -17.80
C MET A 104 -21.71 -23.47 -17.75
N ILE A 105 -20.76 -23.62 -16.83
CA ILE A 105 -20.00 -24.87 -16.62
C ILE A 105 -20.92 -26.01 -16.16
N MET A 106 -21.88 -25.72 -15.28
CA MET A 106 -22.84 -26.73 -14.80
C MET A 106 -23.77 -27.22 -15.92
N ILE A 107 -24.22 -26.32 -16.80
CA ILE A 107 -25.07 -26.70 -17.94
C ILE A 107 -24.29 -27.53 -18.96
N THR A 108 -23.04 -27.15 -19.28
CA THR A 108 -22.23 -27.90 -20.26
C THR A 108 -21.76 -29.26 -19.75
N SER A 109 -21.62 -29.43 -18.43
CA SER A 109 -21.25 -30.72 -17.81
C SER A 109 -22.41 -31.71 -17.70
N ILE A 110 -23.66 -31.26 -17.84
CA ILE A 110 -24.86 -32.12 -17.82
C ILE A 110 -25.19 -32.65 -19.24
N GLN A 111 -24.62 -32.06 -20.30
CA GLN A 111 -24.85 -32.44 -21.70
C GLN A 111 -23.79 -33.37 -22.30
N GLN A 112 -22.87 -33.92 -21.51
CA GLN A 112 -21.91 -34.97 -21.90
C GLN A 112 -22.22 -36.27 -21.13
#